data_AF-A0A964EHB3-F1
#
_entry.id   AF-A0A964EHB3-F1
#
_cell.length_a   1.000
_cell.length_b   1.000
_cell.length_c   1.000
_cell.angle_alpha   90.00
_cell.angle_beta   90.00
_cell.angle_gamma   90.00
#
_symmetry.space_group_name_H-M   'P 1'
#
loop_
_entity.id
_entity.type
_entity.pdbx_description
1 polymer ?
#
loop_
_entity_poly.entity_id
_entity_poly.type
_entity_poly.pdbx_seq_one_letter_code
_entity_poly.pdbx_strand_id
1 'polypeptide(L)'
;MVYHYVFDELADLLASMDPDKVLAFRTSEKAQLRLDELLEKNKQSKGLSKPEESEMEQFMLLEHIVSLAKARALKKLAQKQN
;
A
#
# COMPACT_ATOMS: atom_id res chain seq x y z
N MET A 1 -0.53 9.70 -17.69
CA MET A 1 -0.50 9.48 -16.24
C MET A 1 0.95 9.33 -15.80
N VAL A 2 1.46 10.30 -15.04
CA VAL A 2 2.87 10.41 -14.60
C VAL A 2 3.00 10.05 -13.10
N TYR A 3 2.04 9.28 -12.57
CA TYR A 3 1.97 9.03 -11.12
C TYR A 3 2.91 7.92 -10.64
N HIS A 4 3.40 7.04 -11.53
CA HIS A 4 4.29 5.92 -11.15
C HIS A 4 5.62 6.37 -10.54
N TYR A 5 6.23 7.42 -11.08
CA TYR A 5 7.57 7.85 -10.67
C TYR A 5 7.60 8.43 -9.25
N VAL A 6 6.54 9.16 -8.85
CA VAL A 6 6.44 9.73 -7.49
C VAL A 6 6.25 8.64 -6.44
N PHE A 7 5.46 7.61 -6.74
CA PHE A 7 5.27 6.46 -5.84
C PHE A 7 6.54 5.64 -5.71
N ASP A 8 7.29 5.51 -6.80
CA ASP A 8 8.60 4.89 -6.78
C ASP A 8 9.60 5.69 -5.92
N GLU A 9 9.70 7.01 -6.07
CA GLU A 9 10.59 7.81 -5.22
C GLU A 9 10.20 7.74 -3.73
N LEU A 10 8.90 7.80 -3.43
CA LEU A 10 8.41 7.68 -2.06
C LEU A 10 8.72 6.30 -1.46
N ALA A 11 8.54 5.23 -2.24
CA ALA A 11 8.87 3.88 -1.80
C ALA A 11 10.37 3.69 -1.55
N ASP A 12 11.24 4.31 -2.36
CA ASP A 12 12.69 4.27 -2.09
C ASP A 12 13.06 5.06 -0.84
N LEU A 13 12.47 6.25 -0.66
CA LEU A 13 12.69 7.07 0.52
C LEU A 13 12.32 6.29 1.80
N LEU A 14 11.12 5.71 1.84
CA LEU A 14 10.66 4.89 2.96
C LEU A 14 11.65 3.73 3.21
N ALA A 15 12.00 2.97 2.17
CA ALA A 15 12.94 1.86 2.28
C ALA A 15 14.35 2.29 2.70
N SER A 16 14.77 3.53 2.42
CA SER A 16 16.09 4.04 2.79
C SER A 16 16.22 4.47 4.26
N MET A 17 15.10 4.82 4.91
CA MET A 17 15.12 5.31 6.29
C MET A 17 15.34 4.19 7.30
N ASP A 18 14.43 3.21 7.32
CA ASP A 18 14.45 2.11 8.28
C ASP A 18 13.73 0.89 7.65
N PRO A 19 14.47 0.03 6.93
CA PRO A 19 13.90 -1.11 6.24
C PRO A 19 13.09 -2.03 7.15
N ASP A 20 13.53 -2.23 8.39
CA ASP A 20 12.87 -3.11 9.36
C ASP A 20 11.52 -2.53 9.79
N LYS A 21 11.44 -1.22 10.05
CA LYS A 21 10.15 -0.55 10.33
C LYS A 21 9.21 -0.55 9.14
N VAL A 22 9.73 -0.40 7.91
CA VAL A 22 8.91 -0.48 6.70
C VAL A 22 8.32 -1.88 6.52
N LEU A 23 9.09 -2.93 6.85
CA LEU A 23 8.59 -4.30 6.81
C LEU A 23 7.59 -4.60 7.93
N ALA A 24 7.80 -4.02 9.11
CA ALA A 24 6.88 -4.11 10.23
C ALA A 24 5.60 -3.29 10.04
N PHE A 25 5.58 -2.35 9.09
CA PHE A 25 4.41 -1.54 8.81
C PHE A 25 3.22 -2.41 8.41
N ARG A 26 2.13 -2.26 9.17
CA ARG A 26 0.81 -2.79 8.86
C ARG A 26 -0.20 -1.67 8.96
N THR A 27 -1.16 -1.69 8.05
CA THR A 27 -2.31 -0.81 8.06
C THR A 27 -3.04 -0.95 9.39
N SER A 28 -3.60 0.15 9.91
CA SER A 28 -4.33 0.11 11.18
C SER A 28 -5.52 -0.84 11.10
N GLU A 29 -5.91 -1.46 12.22
CA GLU A 29 -7.07 -2.38 12.25
C GLU A 29 -8.34 -1.72 11.70
N LYS A 30 -8.53 -0.42 11.98
CA LYS A 30 -9.64 0.37 11.44
C LYS A 30 -9.61 0.46 9.91
N ALA A 31 -8.43 0.65 9.32
CA ALA A 31 -8.26 0.71 7.87
C ALA A 31 -8.46 -0.67 7.22
N GLN A 32 -7.97 -1.74 7.86
CA GLN A 32 -8.20 -3.11 7.40
C GLN A 32 -9.70 -3.46 7.41
N LEU A 33 -10.39 -3.16 8.52
CA LEU A 33 -11.83 -3.40 8.65
C LEU A 33 -12.61 -2.65 7.55
N ARG A 34 -12.23 -1.41 7.29
CA ARG A 34 -12.86 -0.60 6.24
C ARG A 34 -12.63 -1.16 4.84
N LEU A 35 -11.42 -1.63 4.55
CA LEU A 35 -11.11 -2.29 3.29
C LEU A 35 -11.94 -3.57 3.11
N ASP A 36 -12.07 -4.37 4.18
CA ASP A 36 -12.86 -5.60 4.17
C ASP A 36 -14.35 -5.29 3.92
N GLU A 37 -14.91 -4.24 4.54
CA GLU A 37 -16.27 -3.76 4.27
C GLU A 37 -16.47 -3.37 2.80
N LEU A 38 -15.52 -2.65 2.21
CA LEU A 38 -15.56 -2.25 0.80
C LEU A 38 -15.47 -3.48 -0.12
N LEU A 39 -14.58 -4.42 0.17
CA LEU A 39 -14.47 -5.67 -0.59
C LEU A 39 -15.75 -6.50 -0.52
N GLU A 40 -16.37 -6.63 0.65
CA GLU A 40 -17.63 -7.33 0.82
C GLU A 40 -18.77 -6.64 0.06
N LYS A 41 -18.85 -5.30 0.10
CA LYS A 41 -19.84 -4.55 -0.69
C LYS A 41 -19.62 -4.68 -2.19
N ASN A 42 -18.37 -4.69 -2.65
CA ASN A 42 -18.04 -4.84 -4.06
C ASN A 42 -18.51 -6.20 -4.63
N LYS A 43 -18.56 -7.26 -3.80
CA LYS A 43 -19.09 -8.58 -4.18
C LYS A 43 -20.62 -8.61 -4.30
N GLN A 44 -21.34 -7.65 -3.70
CA GLN A 44 -22.79 -7.61 -3.73
C GLN A 44 -23.28 -7.06 -5.08
N SER A 45 -24.47 -7.48 -5.54
CA SER A 45 -25.03 -6.99 -6.82
C SER A 45 -25.27 -5.48 -6.88
N LYS A 46 -25.32 -4.80 -5.73
CA LYS A 46 -25.43 -3.33 -5.65
C LYS A 46 -24.10 -2.62 -5.99
N GLY A 47 -22.98 -3.32 -5.81
CA GLY A 47 -21.63 -2.78 -6.03
C GLY A 47 -21.26 -1.65 -5.05
N LEU A 48 -20.16 -0.98 -5.37
CA LEU A 48 -19.69 0.20 -4.65
C LEU A 48 -20.43 1.45 -5.17
N SER A 49 -20.73 2.37 -4.26
CA SER A 49 -21.12 3.72 -4.68
C SER A 49 -19.89 4.50 -5.18
N LYS A 50 -20.08 5.52 -6.01
CA LYS A 50 -18.99 6.39 -6.50
C LYS A 50 -17.98 6.85 -5.42
N PRO A 51 -18.40 7.32 -4.22
CA PRO A 51 -17.45 7.67 -3.17
C PRO A 51 -16.68 6.46 -2.62
N GLU A 52 -17.33 5.30 -2.52
CA GLU A 52 -16.69 4.05 -2.08
C GLU A 52 -15.72 3.50 -3.13
N GLU A 53 -15.99 3.68 -4.43
CA GLU A 53 -15.05 3.38 -5.51
C GLU A 53 -13.79 4.23 -5.41
N SER A 54 -13.92 5.54 -5.20
CA SER A 54 -12.78 6.42 -4.98
C SER A 54 -12.00 6.06 -3.70
N GLU A 55 -12.69 5.66 -2.63
CA GLU A 55 -12.05 5.16 -1.41
C GLU A 55 -11.26 3.86 -1.68
N MET A 56 -11.84 2.94 -2.45
CA MET A 56 -11.20 1.69 -2.87
C MET A 56 -9.95 1.95 -3.74
N GLU A 57 -10.02 2.90 -4.68
CA GLU A 57 -8.86 3.32 -5.49
C GLU A 57 -7.73 3.88 -4.62
N GLN A 58 -8.05 4.67 -3.58
CA GLN A 58 -7.05 5.17 -2.63
C GLN A 58 -6.41 4.03 -1.84
N PHE A 59 -7.19 3.05 -1.38
CA PHE A 59 -6.66 1.86 -0.71
C PHE A 59 -5.72 1.07 -1.63
N MET A 60 -6.12 0.83 -2.87
CA MET A 60 -5.29 0.15 -3.87
C MET A 60 -3.98 0.88 -4.13
N LEU A 61 -4.02 2.22 -4.19
CA LEU A 61 -2.84 3.03 -4.37
C LEU A 61 -1.88 2.93 -3.17
N LEU A 62 -2.41 3.01 -1.94
CA LEU A 62 -1.63 2.86 -0.72
C LEU A 62 -0.97 1.48 -0.63
N GLU A 63 -1.72 0.42 -0.92
CA GLU A 63 -1.20 -0.95 -0.97
C GLU A 63 -0.06 -1.09 -1.98
N HIS A 64 -0.19 -0.48 -3.16
CA HIS A 64 0.87 -0.49 -4.16
C HIS A 64 2.16 0.15 -3.65
N ILE A 65 2.07 1.34 -3.04
CA ILE A 65 3.23 2.06 -2.47
C ILE A 65 3.88 1.25 -1.35
N VAL A 66 3.07 0.73 -0.43
CA VAL A 66 3.56 -0.07 0.71
C VAL A 66 4.24 -1.35 0.22
N SER A 67 3.66 -2.03 -0.76
CA SER A 67 4.23 -3.23 -1.37
C SER A 67 5.58 -2.94 -2.03
N LEU A 68 5.67 -1.86 -2.82
CA LEU A 68 6.93 -1.38 -3.43
C LEU A 68 7.98 -1.04 -2.36
N ALA A 69 7.60 -0.31 -1.31
CA ALA A 69 8.50 0.07 -0.23
C ALA A 69 9.04 -1.16 0.49
N LYS A 70 8.19 -2.16 0.78
CA LYS A 70 8.59 -3.43 1.40
C LYS A 70 9.53 -4.23 0.51
N ALA A 71 9.23 -4.35 -0.79
CA ALA A 71 10.10 -5.04 -1.74
C ALA A 71 11.50 -4.41 -1.81
N ARG A 72 11.58 -3.07 -1.79
CA ARG A 72 12.85 -2.33 -1.79
C ARG A 72 13.58 -2.43 -0.47
N ALA A 73 12.86 -2.39 0.66
CA ALA A 73 13.43 -2.60 1.98
C ALA A 73 14.10 -3.99 2.08
N LEU A 74 13.43 -5.05 1.62
CA LEU A 74 14.00 -6.40 1.54
C LEU A 74 15.28 -6.42 0.69
N LYS A 75 15.26 -5.78 -0.48
CA LYS A 75 16.43 -5.71 -1.36
C LYS A 75 17.61 -5.01 -0.68
N LYS A 76 17.38 -3.90 0.02
CA LYS A 76 18.43 -3.17 0.76
C LYS A 76 18.98 -3.99 1.93
N LEU A 77 18.13 -4.71 2.66
CA LEU A 77 18.57 -5.61 3.74
C LEU A 77 19.44 -6.75 3.20
N ALA A 78 19.06 -7.35 2.07
CA ALA A 78 19.86 -8.39 1.42
C ALA A 78 21.22 -7.86 0.90
N GLN A 79 21.27 -6.61 0.44
CA GLN A 79 22.51 -5.96 0.01
C GLN A 79 23.44 -5.58 1.17
N LYS A 80 22.89 -5.26 2.35
CA LYS A 80 23.68 -4.90 3.54
C LYS A 80 24.35 -6.10 4.21
N GLN A 81 23.93 -7.32 3.88
CA GLN A 81 24.47 -8.58 4.43
C GLN A 81 25.57 -9.22 3.55
N ASN A 82 25.89 -8.62 2.40
CA ASN A 82 27.03 -8.96 1.55
C ASN A 82 28.11 -7.87 1.64
#